data_AF-A0AAP5IBP5-F1
#
_entry.id   AF-A0AAP5IBP5-F1
#
_cell.length_a   1.000
_cell.length_b   1.000
_cell.length_c   1.000
_cell.angle_alpha   90.00
_cell.angle_beta   90.00
_cell.angle_gamma   90.00
#
_symmetry.space_group_name_H-M   'P 1'
#
loop_
_entity.id
_entity.type
_entity.pdbx_description
1 polymer ?
#
loop_
_entity_poly.entity_id
_entity_poly.type
_entity_poly.pdbx_seq_one_letter_code
_entity_poly.pdbx_strand_id
1 'polypeptide(L)'
;MQRIHAYRRVYNNAIAYLNKHQGFNYINTKGEKTTGKKAFRSFCKTLGEEIIPTWCKQLGIAHALDNALFEAYTAWSKTNKQDKFIVSDNEVVLELVSNDQ
;
A
#
# COMPACT_ATOMS: atom_id res chain seq x y z
N MET A 1 25.23 -1.32 -3.83
CA MET A 1 24.46 -2.57 -3.60
C MET A 1 23.47 -2.45 -2.44
N GLN A 2 23.88 -2.22 -1.18
CA GLN A 2 22.97 -2.20 -0.01
C GLN A 2 21.80 -1.20 -0.10
N ARG A 3 22.02 0.01 -0.64
CA ARG A 3 20.97 1.02 -0.82
C ARG A 3 19.83 0.56 -1.75
N ILE A 4 20.19 -0.16 -2.82
CA ILE A 4 19.22 -0.73 -3.77
C ILE A 4 18.41 -1.85 -3.09
N HIS A 5 19.07 -2.69 -2.28
CA HIS A 5 18.37 -3.72 -1.51
C HIS A 5 17.40 -3.13 -0.49
N ALA A 6 17.80 -2.05 0.21
CA ALA A 6 16.93 -1.35 1.15
C ALA A 6 15.69 -0.76 0.45
N TYR A 7 15.91 -0.11 -0.69
CA TYR A 7 14.83 0.42 -1.53
C TYR A 7 13.84 -0.70 -1.92
N ARG A 8 14.34 -1.78 -2.51
CA ARG A 8 13.52 -2.92 -2.95
C ARG A 8 12.77 -3.57 -1.78
N ARG A 9 13.40 -3.68 -0.62
CA ARG A 9 12.78 -4.24 0.58
C ARG A 9 11.59 -3.41 1.04
N VAL A 10 11.76 -2.09 1.18
CA VAL A 10 10.68 -1.19 1.60
C VAL A 10 9.55 -1.16 0.58
N TYR A 11 9.88 -1.11 -0.72
CA TYR A 11 8.89 -1.20 -1.80
C TYR A 11 8.06 -2.49 -1.69
N ASN A 12 8.71 -3.65 -1.58
CA ASN A 12 8.03 -4.94 -1.52
C ASN A 12 7.17 -5.09 -0.25
N ASN A 13 7.67 -4.64 0.91
CA ASN A 13 6.90 -4.65 2.14
C ASN A 13 5.62 -3.79 2.02
N ALA A 14 5.74 -2.60 1.44
CA ALA A 14 4.62 -1.71 1.22
C ALA A 14 3.57 -2.30 0.25
N ILE A 15 4.00 -2.91 -0.85
CA ILE A 15 3.10 -3.62 -1.78
C ILE A 15 2.41 -4.79 -1.09
N ALA A 16 3.13 -5.61 -0.32
CA ALA A 16 2.56 -6.74 0.40
C ALA A 16 1.47 -6.29 1.38
N TYR A 17 1.72 -5.22 2.14
CA TYR A 17 0.73 -4.62 3.01
C TYR A 17 -0.50 -4.16 2.23
N LEU A 18 -0.32 -3.37 1.17
CA LEU A 18 -1.41 -2.82 0.37
C LEU A 18 -2.26 -3.92 -0.29
N ASN A 19 -1.65 -5.00 -0.77
CA ASN A 19 -2.35 -6.14 -1.32
C ASN A 19 -3.14 -6.91 -0.25
N LYS A 20 -2.55 -7.14 0.92
CA LYS A 20 -3.21 -7.85 2.02
C LYS A 20 -4.42 -7.08 2.55
N HIS A 21 -4.29 -5.77 2.69
CA HIS A 21 -5.32 -4.92 3.30
C HIS A 21 -6.23 -4.22 2.30
N GLN A 22 -5.98 -4.40 0.99
CA GLN A 22 -6.63 -3.67 -0.10
C GLN A 22 -6.64 -2.14 0.14
N GLY A 23 -5.53 -1.63 0.65
CA GLY A 23 -5.34 -0.21 0.97
C GLY A 23 -4.76 0.00 2.37
N PHE A 24 -5.07 1.16 2.95
CA PHE A 24 -4.64 1.53 4.30
C PHE A 24 -5.69 2.45 4.95
N ASN A 25 -5.74 2.45 6.27
CA ASN A 25 -6.58 3.37 7.02
C ASN A 25 -5.69 4.18 7.97
N TYR A 26 -5.55 5.47 7.71
CA TYR A 26 -4.71 6.36 8.50
C TYR A 26 -5.49 7.57 8.98
N ILE A 27 -5.54 7.72 10.30
CA ILE A 27 -6.07 8.89 11.00
C ILE A 27 -4.86 9.74 11.38
N ASN A 28 -4.82 10.98 10.88
CA ASN A 28 -3.71 11.88 11.21
C ASN A 28 -3.81 12.35 12.67
N THR A 29 -2.82 13.11 13.14
CA THR A 29 -2.79 13.66 14.52
C THR A 29 -3.93 14.63 14.82
N LYS A 30 -4.70 15.06 13.81
CA LYS A 30 -5.88 15.92 13.96
C LYS A 30 -7.19 15.13 14.02
N GLY A 31 -7.14 13.79 13.99
CA GLY A 31 -8.33 12.95 13.96
C GLY A 31 -8.98 12.79 12.59
N GLU A 32 -8.33 13.26 11.51
CA GLU A 32 -8.90 13.23 10.17
C GLU A 32 -8.44 12.00 9.40
N LYS A 33 -9.38 11.37 8.68
CA LYS A 33 -9.06 10.29 7.74
C LYS A 33 -8.33 10.87 6.54
N THR A 34 -7.14 10.35 6.24
CA THR A 34 -6.31 10.83 5.14
C THR A 34 -6.01 9.73 4.14
N THR A 35 -5.92 10.10 2.86
CA THR A 35 -5.66 9.18 1.74
C THR A 35 -4.52 9.69 0.87
N GLY A 36 -4.05 8.87 -0.08
CA GLY A 36 -3.01 9.24 -1.03
C GLY A 36 -1.58 8.97 -0.55
N LYS A 37 -0.60 9.15 -1.45
CA LYS A 37 0.79 8.72 -1.26
C LYS A 37 1.50 9.36 -0.05
N LYS A 38 1.22 10.65 0.22
CA LYS A 38 1.81 11.37 1.38
C LYS A 38 1.28 10.81 2.70
N ALA A 39 -0.02 10.54 2.77
CA ALA A 39 -0.65 9.91 3.94
C ALA A 39 -0.14 8.48 4.12
N PHE A 40 -0.03 7.70 3.04
CA PHE A 40 0.52 6.34 3.07
C PHE A 40 1.95 6.30 3.59
N ARG A 41 2.83 7.22 3.15
CA ARG A 41 4.18 7.34 3.70
C ARG A 41 4.15 7.57 5.21
N SER A 42 3.35 8.52 5.68
CA SER A 42 3.24 8.82 7.11
C SER A 42 2.73 7.61 7.91
N PHE A 43 1.73 6.92 7.39
CA PHE A 43 1.23 5.66 7.94
C PHE A 43 2.30 4.57 8.00
N CYS A 44 3.10 4.37 6.95
CA CYS A 44 4.18 3.38 6.97
C CYS A 44 5.22 3.69 8.06
N LYS A 45 5.41 4.96 8.42
CA LYS A 45 6.29 5.34 9.54
C LYS A 45 5.70 4.98 10.89
N THR A 46 4.37 4.96 11.05
CA THR A 46 3.72 4.50 12.28
C THR A 46 3.80 2.98 12.45
N LEU A 47 3.81 2.23 11.34
CA LEU A 47 4.00 0.77 11.35
C LEU A 47 5.45 0.34 11.67
N GLY A 48 6.41 1.27 11.63
CA GLY A 48 7.77 1.02 12.07
C GLY A 48 8.50 -0.03 11.20
N GLU A 49 9.00 -1.08 11.84
CA GLU A 49 9.87 -2.09 11.21
C GLU A 49 9.15 -3.03 10.24
N GLU A 50 7.82 -3.12 10.32
CA GLU A 50 7.02 -3.95 9.41
C GLU A 50 7.20 -3.50 7.95
N ILE A 51 7.21 -2.19 7.73
CA ILE A 51 7.42 -1.62 6.40
C ILE A 51 8.86 -1.19 6.19
N ILE A 52 9.47 -0.53 7.19
CA ILE A 52 10.81 0.04 7.10
C ILE A 52 11.73 -0.58 8.16
N PRO A 53 12.41 -1.70 7.83
CA PRO A 53 13.33 -2.36 8.76
C PRO A 53 14.43 -1.42 9.28
N THR A 54 14.90 -1.65 10.51
CA THR A 54 15.90 -0.80 11.15
C THR A 54 17.20 -0.68 10.38
N TRP A 55 17.68 -1.78 9.77
CA TRP A 55 18.87 -1.73 8.91
C TRP A 55 18.71 -0.79 7.71
N CYS A 56 17.50 -0.62 7.16
CA CYS A 56 17.24 0.35 6.10
C CYS A 56 17.40 1.79 6.61
N LYS A 57 16.93 2.07 7.83
CA LYS A 57 17.00 3.41 8.45
C LYS A 57 18.45 3.81 8.73
N GLN A 58 19.27 2.86 9.19
CA GLN A 58 20.68 3.06 9.53
C GLN A 58 21.56 3.44 8.33
N LEU A 59 21.10 3.16 7.10
CA LEU A 59 21.84 3.52 5.87
C LEU A 59 21.79 5.02 5.53
N GLY A 60 21.00 5.84 6.24
CA GLY A 60 20.93 7.29 6.03
C GLY A 60 20.31 7.71 4.69
N ILE A 61 19.50 6.85 4.08
CA ILE A 61 18.91 7.05 2.73
C ILE A 61 17.41 7.38 2.78
N ALA A 62 16.99 8.21 3.73
CA ALA A 62 15.58 8.50 4.00
C ALA A 62 14.77 8.88 2.74
N HIS A 63 15.35 9.70 1.86
CA HIS A 63 14.68 10.11 0.62
C HIS A 63 14.41 8.94 -0.33
N ALA A 64 15.36 8.00 -0.47
CA ALA A 64 15.17 6.81 -1.29
C ALA A 64 14.09 5.88 -0.71
N LEU A 65 14.03 5.74 0.62
CA LEU A 65 12.99 4.95 1.28
C LEU A 65 11.59 5.59 1.11
N ASP A 66 11.51 6.91 1.20
CA ASP A 66 10.26 7.65 0.94
C ASP A 66 9.80 7.46 -0.52
N ASN A 67 10.73 7.49 -1.49
CA ASN A 67 10.43 7.23 -2.89
C ASN A 67 9.92 5.80 -3.10
N ALA A 68 10.53 4.80 -2.44
CA ALA A 68 10.05 3.42 -2.48
C ALA A 68 8.59 3.29 -2.03
N LEU A 69 8.20 4.00 -0.96
CA LEU A 69 6.82 4.01 -0.47
C LEU A 69 5.85 4.69 -1.46
N PHE A 70 6.28 5.80 -2.07
CA PHE A 70 5.46 6.50 -3.06
C PHE A 70 5.26 5.65 -4.32
N GLU A 71 6.32 5.04 -4.83
CA GLU A 71 6.26 4.17 -5.99
C GLU A 71 5.42 2.92 -5.71
N ALA A 72 5.56 2.30 -4.53
CA ALA A 72 4.71 1.18 -4.14
C ALA A 72 3.23 1.57 -4.13
N TYR A 73 2.87 2.68 -3.49
CA TYR A 73 1.48 3.16 -3.48
C TYR A 73 0.96 3.47 -4.88
N THR A 74 1.76 4.16 -5.71
CA THR A 74 1.36 4.50 -7.07
C THR A 74 1.19 3.26 -7.94
N ALA A 75 2.11 2.29 -7.87
CA ALA A 75 2.00 1.03 -8.58
C ALA A 75 0.74 0.27 -8.16
N TRP A 76 0.53 0.09 -6.85
CA TRP A 76 -0.66 -0.56 -6.31
C TRP A 76 -1.96 0.15 -6.71
N SER A 77 -2.00 1.49 -6.64
CA SER A 77 -3.20 2.27 -7.02
C SER A 77 -3.60 2.13 -8.48
N LYS A 78 -2.65 1.73 -9.35
CA LYS A 78 -2.88 1.45 -10.77
C LYS A 78 -3.26 0.00 -11.05
N THR A 79 -3.04 -0.90 -10.09
CA THR A 79 -3.55 -2.26 -10.21
C THR A 79 -5.07 -2.23 -10.08
N ASN A 80 -5.77 -3.09 -10.83
CA ASN A 80 -7.16 -3.41 -10.54
C ASN A 80 -7.15 -4.01 -9.14
N LYS A 81 -7.46 -3.20 -8.12
CA LYS A 81 -7.73 -3.67 -6.77
C LYS A 81 -8.72 -4.80 -6.96
N GLN A 82 -8.37 -6.01 -6.53
CA GLN A 82 -9.26 -7.15 -6.71
C GLN A 82 -10.63 -6.72 -6.20
N ASP A 83 -11.61 -6.63 -7.10
CA ASP A 83 -12.99 -6.56 -6.67
C ASP A 83 -13.15 -7.73 -5.73
N LYS A 84 -13.69 -7.46 -4.54
CA LYS A 84 -13.95 -8.49 -3.55
C LYS A 84 -14.80 -9.55 -4.25
N PHE A 85 -14.19 -10.64 -4.71
CA PHE A 85 -14.93 -11.85 -5.02
C PHE A 85 -15.48 -12.30 -3.67
N ILE A 86 -16.71 -11.90 -3.38
CA ILE A 86 -17.53 -12.58 -2.40
C ILE A 86 -17.77 -13.94 -3.02
N VAL A 87 -16.91 -14.91 -2.70
CA VAL A 87 -17.29 -16.31 -2.85
C VAL A 87 -18.29 -16.53 -1.73
N SER A 88 -19.58 -16.29 -2.00
CA SER A 88 -20.62 -16.97 -1.24
C SER A 88 -20.63 -18.40 -1.74
N ASP A 89 -20.47 -19.35 -0.83
CA ASP A 89 -20.72 -20.75 -1.14
C ASP A 89 -22.14 -20.86 -1.72
N ASN A 90 -22.20 -21.37 -2.96
CA ASN A 90 -23.35 -21.55 -3.84
C ASN A 90 -23.79 -20.36 -4.72
N GLU A 91 -23.80 -20.68 -6.02
CA GLU A 91 -24.37 -20.01 -7.19
C GLU A 91 -23.69 -18.75 -7.73
N VAL A 92 -23.06 -18.94 -8.90
CA VAL A 92 -22.70 -17.88 -9.84
C VAL A 92 -23.99 -17.30 -10.41
N VAL A 93 -24.30 -16.06 -10.06
CA VAL A 93 -25.20 -15.22 -10.88
C VAL A 93 -24.41 -13.99 -11.31
N LEU A 94 -23.99 -14.01 -12.57
CA LEU A 94 -23.53 -12.82 -13.29
C LEU A 94 -24.78 -12.02 -13.68
N GLU A 95 -25.13 -10.98 -12.91
CA GLU A 95 -25.97 -9.91 -13.45
C GLU A 95 -25.07 -8.85 -14.09
N LEU A 96 -24.89 -8.99 -15.40
CA LEU A 96 -24.55 -7.89 -16.29
C LEU A 96 -25.71 -6.89 -16.25
N VAL A 97 -25.62 -5.86 -15.40
CA VAL A 97 -26.48 -4.69 -15.57
C VAL A 97 -25.92 -3.88 -16.74
N SER A 98 -26.37 -4.25 -17.95
CA SER A 98 -26.40 -3.34 -19.09
C SER A 98 -27.31 -2.17 -18.73
N ASN A 99 -26.72 -1.03 -18.37
CA ASN A 99 -27.45 0.24 -18.32
C ASN A 99 -27.55 0.78 -19.75
N ASP A 100 -28.62 0.38 -20.44
CA ASP A 100 -29.19 1.15 -21.54
C ASP A 100 -30.65 1.44 -21.18
N GLN A 101 -30.92 2.65 -20.67
CA GLN A 101 -32.12 3.45 -20.91
C GLN A 101 -31.80 4.93 -20.69
#